data_AF-A0A242U9Z4-F1
#
_entry.id   AF-A0A242U9Z4-F1
#
_cell.length_a   1.000
_cell.length_b   1.000
_cell.length_c   1.000
_cell.angle_alpha   90.00
_cell.angle_beta   90.00
_cell.angle_gamma   90.00
#
_symmetry.space_group_name_H-M   'P 1'
#
loop_
_entity.id
_entity.type
_entity.pdbx_description
1 polymer ?
#
loop_
_entity_poly.entity_id
_entity_poly.type
_entity_poly.pdbx_seq_one_letter_code
_entity_poly.pdbx_strand_id
1 'polypeptide(L)' 'MDICIGGIFDGQKIENNKDTFKVEDHYSDHSSQYVKQHFHLFGKILSFWVCEDIDLAQATRRAEQIVEKKEKI' A
#
# COMPACT_ATOMS: atom_id res chain seq x y z
N MET A 1 -5.28 5.32 5.29
CA MET A 1 -5.54 5.49 3.85
C MET A 1 -5.64 4.11 3.25
N ASP A 2 -6.77 3.73 2.68
CA ASP A 2 -6.93 2.37 2.13
C ASP A 2 -6.25 2.23 0.75
N ILE A 3 -5.04 2.79 0.59
CA ILE A 3 -4.27 2.78 -0.65
C ILE A 3 -3.21 1.68 -0.55
N CYS A 4 -3.05 0.92 -1.63
CA CYS A 4 -2.06 -0.14 -1.75
C CYS A 4 -0.69 0.39 -2.17
N ILE A 5 0.35 -0.23 -1.64
CA ILE A 5 1.76 0.06 -1.89
C ILE A 5 2.44 -1.24 -2.29
N GLY A 6 3.04 -1.24 -3.48
CA GLY A 6 3.64 -2.43 -4.10
C GLY A 6 2.60 -3.41 -4.66
N GLY A 7 3.11 -4.48 -5.26
CA GLY A 7 2.30 -5.57 -5.82
C GLY A 7 1.35 -5.14 -6.96
N ILE A 8 0.40 -6.02 -7.27
CA ILE A 8 -0.60 -5.86 -8.35
C ILE A 8 -1.43 -4.56 -8.23
N PHE A 9 -1.68 -4.09 -7.00
CA PHE A 9 -2.56 -2.95 -6.73
C PHE A 9 -1.82 -1.67 -6.34
N ASP A 10 -0.51 -1.54 -6.55
CA ASP A 10 0.24 -0.33 -6.20
C ASP A 10 -0.47 0.97 -6.64
N GLY A 11 -0.68 1.88 -5.68
CA GLY A 11 -1.37 3.16 -5.85
C GLY A 11 -2.90 3.09 -5.87
N GLN A 12 -3.52 1.91 -5.90
CA GLN A 12 -4.98 1.76 -5.93
C GLN A 12 -5.60 1.80 -4.54
N LYS A 13 -6.81 2.37 -4.43
CA LYS A 13 -7.58 2.38 -3.20
C LYS A 13 -8.45 1.11 -3.12
N ILE A 14 -8.30 0.34 -2.04
CA ILE A 14 -9.06 -0.87 -1.74
C ILE A 14 -9.70 -0.73 -0.36
N GLU A 15 -11.01 -0.48 -0.33
CA GLU A 15 -11.77 -0.52 0.92
C GLU A 15 -12.03 -1.97 1.30
N ASN A 16 -11.39 -2.42 2.39
CA ASN A 16 -11.51 -3.78 2.88
C ASN A 16 -11.48 -3.75 4.41
N ASN A 17 -12.40 -4.50 5.03
CA ASN A 17 -12.54 -4.59 6.49
C ASN A 17 -11.75 -5.75 7.10
N LYS A 18 -10.94 -6.45 6.30
CA LYS A 18 -10.04 -7.51 6.76
C LYS A 18 -8.73 -6.92 7.31
N ASP A 19 -7.95 -7.71 8.03
CA ASP A 19 -6.62 -7.30 8.53
C ASP A 19 -5.52 -7.50 7.47
N THR A 20 -5.71 -8.47 6.58
CA THR A 20 -4.85 -8.78 5.45
C THR A 20 -5.70 -9.21 4.26
N PHE A 21 -5.14 -9.14 3.05
CA PHE A 21 -5.75 -9.75 1.89
C PHE A 21 -4.72 -10.19 0.85
N LYS A 22 -5.06 -11.24 0.12
CA LYS A 22 -4.27 -11.77 -1.00
C LYS A 22 -5.03 -11.52 -2.29
N VAL A 23 -4.30 -11.13 -3.33
CA VAL A 23 -4.80 -10.95 -4.69
C VAL A 23 -4.02 -11.89 -5.58
N GLU A 24 -4.75 -12.69 -6.35
CA GLU A 24 -4.17 -13.60 -7.34
C GLU A 24 -4.37 -12.98 -8.73
N ASP A 25 -3.34 -13.03 -9.55
CA ASP A 25 -3.47 -12.68 -10.95
C ASP A 25 -4.10 -13.86 -11.69
N HIS A 26 -5.20 -13.61 -12.41
CA HIS A 26 -5.86 -14.67 -13.19
C HIS A 26 -5.03 -15.13 -14.39
N TYR A 27 -4.02 -14.37 -14.81
CA TYR A 27 -3.20 -14.63 -15.99
C TYR A 27 -1.79 -15.11 -15.63
N SER A 28 -1.45 -15.26 -14.35
CA SER A 28 -0.14 -15.74 -13.92
C SER A 28 -0.20 -16.42 -12.55
N ASP A 29 0.81 -17.22 -12.21
CA ASP A 29 0.95 -17.79 -10.86
C ASP A 29 1.41 -16.74 -9.82
N HIS A 30 1.42 -15.45 -10.20
CA HIS A 30 1.80 -14.36 -9.31
C HIS A 30 0.62 -13.96 -8.42
N SER A 31 0.91 -13.79 -7.14
CA SER A 31 -0.04 -13.26 -6.18
C SER A 31 0.64 -12.24 -5.29
N SER A 32 -0.09 -11.21 -4.89
CA SER A 32 0.37 -10.21 -3.93
C SER A 32 -0.43 -10.31 -2.65
N GLN A 33 0.27 -10.44 -1.53
CA GLN A 33 -0.32 -10.41 -0.19
C GLN A 33 -0.08 -9.04 0.44
N TYR A 34 -1.14 -8.45 1.01
CA TYR A 34 -1.12 -7.13 1.60
C TYR A 34 -1.48 -7.19 3.08
N VAL A 35 -0.74 -6.41 3.86
CA VAL A 35 -0.96 -6.20 5.28
C VAL A 35 -1.16 -4.72 5.58
N LYS A 36 -1.96 -4.38 6.59
CA LYS A 36 -2.16 -2.98 6.97
C LYS A 36 -0.96 -2.49 7.79
N GLN A 37 -0.23 -1.51 7.28
CA GLN A 37 0.91 -0.90 7.99
C GLN A 37 0.67 0.58 8.26
N HIS A 38 1.26 1.07 9.35
CA HIS A 38 1.14 2.47 9.79
C HIS A 38 2.47 3.18 9.58
N PHE A 39 2.40 4.37 8.96
CA PHE A 39 3.55 5.21 8.68
C PHE A 39 3.38 6.56 9.37
N HIS A 40 4.47 7.06 9.94
CA HIS A 40 4.55 8.39 10.53
C HIS A 40 5.08 9.33 9.45
N LEU A 41 4.19 9.99 8.71
CA LEU A 41 4.54 10.86 7.58
C LEU A 41 4.03 12.26 7.84
N PHE A 42 4.91 13.26 7.68
CA PHE A 42 4.57 14.69 7.80
C PHE A 42 3.81 15.03 9.11
N GLY A 43 4.19 14.39 10.23
CA GLY A 43 3.55 14.60 11.53
C GLY A 43 2.16 13.95 11.69
N LYS A 44 1.72 13.15 10.73
CA LYS A 44 0.45 12.39 10.78
C LYS A 44 0.74 10.89 10.77
N ILE A 45 -0.12 10.11 11.42
CA ILE A 45 -0.12 8.64 11.30
C ILE A 45 -1.07 8.27 10.16
N LEU A 46 -0.53 7.65 9.13
CA LEU A 46 -1.26 7.21 7.94
C LEU A 46 -1.12 5.70 7.78
N SER A 47 -2.24 4.99 7.69
CA SER A 47 -2.23 3.57 7.36
C SER A 47 -2.20 3.36 5.84
N PHE A 48 -1.58 2.30 5.36
CA PHE A 48 -1.58 1.86 3.96
C PHE A 48 -1.67 0.33 3.89
N TRP A 49 -2.12 -0.19 2.76
CA TRP A 49 -2.03 -1.62 2.42
C TRP A 49 -0.67 -1.88 1.79
N VAL A 50 0.22 -2.60 2.46
CA VAL A 50 1.59 -2.80 1.98
C VAL A 50 1.76 -4.24 1.53
N CYS A 51 2.22 -4.42 0.29
CA CYS A 51 2.56 -5.73 -0.23
C CYS A 51 3.74 -6.31 0.55
N GLU A 52 3.66 -7.58 0.95
CA GLU A 52 4.74 -8.23 1.71
C GLU A 52 6.01 -8.46 0.89
N ASP A 53 5.92 -8.39 -0.44
CA ASP A 53 7.04 -8.57 -1.36
C ASP A 53 7.96 -7.34 -1.48
N ILE A 54 7.61 -6.22 -0.84
CA ILE A 54 8.44 -5.01 -0.83
C ILE A 54 9.01 -4.73 0.56
N ASP A 55 10.22 -4.18 0.60
CA ASP A 55 10.84 -3.78 1.85
C ASP A 55 10.27 -2.45 2.40
N LEU A 56 10.55 -2.19 3.68
CA LEU A 56 10.10 -1.00 4.38
C LEU A 56 10.58 0.31 3.74
N ALA A 57 11.79 0.34 3.18
CA ALA A 57 12.34 1.57 2.58
C ALA A 57 11.61 1.91 1.28
N GLN A 58 11.34 0.91 0.45
CA GLN A 58 10.52 1.03 -0.75
C GLN A 58 9.09 1.47 -0.39
N ALA A 59 8.49 0.81 0.61
CA ALA A 59 7.15 1.14 1.07
C ALA A 59 7.06 2.59 1.59
N THR A 60 8.04 3.02 2.40
CA THR A 60 8.10 4.37 2.97
C THR A 60 8.21 5.42 1.87
N ARG A 61 9.16 5.26 0.93
CA ARG A 61 9.34 6.19 -0.20
C ARG A 61 8.07 6.31 -1.03
N ARG A 62 7.37 5.19 -1.25
CA ARG A 62 6.13 5.18 -2.02
C ARG A 62 4.99 5.86 -1.27
N ALA A 63 4.87 5.64 0.03
CA ALA A 63 3.89 6.30 0.88
C ALA A 63 4.09 7.82 0.88
N GLU A 64 5.34 8.30 1.03
CA GLU A 64 5.69 9.72 0.91
C GLU A 64 5.23 10.32 -0.41
N GLN A 65 5.54 9.67 -1.55
CA GLN A 65 5.12 10.12 -2.87
C GLN A 65 3.59 10.21 -3.02
N ILE A 66 2.85 9.27 -2.45
CA ILE A 66 1.38 9.27 -2.51
C ILE A 66 0.83 10.47 -1.73
N VAL A 67 1.40 10.77 -0.56
CA VAL A 67 0.97 11.88 0.29
C VAL A 67 1.33 13.22 -0.35
N GLU A 68 2.56 13.39 -0.84
CA GLU A 68 3.02 14.60 -1.52
C GLU A 68 2.16 14.95 -2.73
N LYS A 69 1.73 13.95 -3.50
CA LYS A 69 0.83 14.17 -4.65
C LYS A 69 -0.56 14.63 -4.23
N LYS A 70 -1.04 14.21 -3.06
CA LYS A 70 -2.37 14.59 -2.55
C LYS A 70 -2.40 15.97 -1.90
N GLU A 71 -1.32 16.39 -1.24
CA GLU A 71 -1.23 17.72 -0.62
C GLU A 71 -0.99 18.84 -1.65
N LYS A 72 -0.66 18.50 -2.92
CA LYS A 72 -0.51 19.45 -4.03
C LYS A 72 -1.78 19.67 -4.87
N ILE A 73 -2.90 19.04 -4.51
CA ILE A 73 -4.22 19.20 -5.14
C ILE A 73 -5.10 20.03 -4.20
#